data_AF-A0A822GQS1-F1
#
_entry.id   AF-A0A822GQS1-F1
#
_cell.length_a   1.000
_cell.length_b   1.000
_cell.length_c   1.000
_cell.angle_alpha   90.00
_cell.angle_beta   90.00
_cell.angle_gamma   90.00
#
_symmetry.space_group_name_H-M   'P 1'
#
loop_
_entity.id
_entity.type
_entity.pdbx_description
1 polymer ?
#
loop_
_entity_poly.entity_id
_entity_poly.type
_entity_poly.pdbx_seq_one_letter_code
_entity_poly.pdbx_strand_id
1 'polypeptide(L)'
;AKAKLPSGRGLWPAIWMLPKTQSYGNAYWPDNGEIDLMEQVGYEPNTVVSSVHTAAFNHMKGSQPTNGVHVSDACDNFKIYTLKWTPDKLEMFVGGEDNPFEKRVLIWEKGTHSWEGW
;
A
#
# COMPACT_ATOMS: atom_id res chain seq x y z
N ALA A 1 -2.86 -0.94 -11.23
CA ALA A 1 -3.33 0.38 -11.69
C ALA A 1 -2.22 1.04 -12.52
N LYS A 2 -2.55 1.84 -13.54
CA LYS A 2 -1.56 2.65 -14.28
C LYS A 2 -1.78 4.13 -13.96
N ALA A 3 -0.81 4.79 -13.34
CA ALA A 3 -0.95 6.19 -12.91
C ALA A 3 0.40 6.92 -12.94
N LYS A 4 0.35 8.24 -13.16
CA LYS A 4 1.47 9.17 -12.96
C LYS A 4 1.20 9.98 -11.71
N LEU A 5 2.17 10.08 -10.80
CA LEU A 5 1.96 10.81 -9.56
C LEU A 5 2.12 12.31 -9.78
N PRO A 6 1.33 13.15 -9.10
CA PRO A 6 1.63 14.57 -9.05
C PRO A 6 2.86 14.84 -8.18
N SER A 7 3.58 15.93 -8.45
CA SER A 7 4.62 16.48 -7.58
C SER A 7 4.16 17.83 -7.00
N GLY A 8 4.49 18.08 -5.74
CA GLY A 8 4.10 19.32 -5.06
C GLY A 8 3.92 19.11 -3.56
N ARG A 9 4.54 19.98 -2.76
CA ARG A 9 4.43 19.91 -1.30
C ARG A 9 2.97 20.05 -0.87
N GLY A 10 2.52 19.14 0.00
CA GLY A 10 1.15 19.10 0.51
C GLY A 10 0.20 18.21 -0.28
N LEU A 11 0.60 17.71 -1.45
CA LEU A 11 -0.16 16.68 -2.17
C LEU A 11 0.04 15.31 -1.53
N TRP A 12 -1.02 14.50 -1.51
CA TRP A 12 -0.99 13.12 -1.02
C TRP A 12 -1.86 12.22 -1.92
N PRO A 13 -1.38 11.86 -3.12
CA PRO A 13 -2.06 10.88 -3.96
C PRO A 13 -2.03 9.49 -3.31
N ALA A 14 -3.14 8.76 -3.43
CA ALA A 14 -3.26 7.39 -2.94
C ALA A 14 -4.01 6.49 -3.94
N ILE A 15 -3.57 5.25 -4.08
CA ILE A 15 -4.28 4.13 -4.69
C ILE A 15 -4.37 3.05 -3.62
N TRP A 16 -5.57 2.80 -3.14
CA TRP A 16 -5.81 2.02 -1.94
C TRP A 16 -7.15 1.29 -2.04
N MET A 17 -7.38 0.36 -1.11
CA MET A 17 -8.56 -0.48 -1.07
C MET A 17 -9.09 -0.57 0.36
N LEU A 18 -10.42 -0.53 0.48
CA LEU A 18 -11.15 -0.80 1.71
C LEU A 18 -12.05 -2.03 1.56
N PRO A 19 -12.38 -2.70 2.68
CA PRO A 19 -13.27 -3.84 2.69
C PRO A 19 -14.68 -3.43 2.30
N LYS A 20 -15.34 -4.22 1.45
CA LYS A 20 -16.72 -3.94 1.04
C LYS A 20 -17.72 -4.05 2.20
N THR A 21 -17.44 -4.91 3.18
CA THR A 21 -18.34 -5.24 4.28
C THR A 21 -17.62 -5.21 5.62
N GLN A 22 -18.37 -4.98 6.68
CA GLN A 22 -17.92 -5.16 8.06
C GLN A 22 -18.18 -6.62 8.47
N SER A 23 -17.23 -7.49 8.19
CA SER A 23 -17.29 -8.92 8.52
C SER A 23 -16.65 -9.24 9.86
N TYR A 24 -15.86 -8.31 10.39
CA TYR A 24 -14.95 -8.51 11.51
C TYR A 24 -15.07 -7.41 12.55
N GLY A 25 -14.89 -7.79 13.82
CA GLY A 25 -14.85 -6.87 14.96
C GLY A 25 -16.13 -6.05 15.15
N ASN A 26 -16.00 -4.93 15.87
CA ASN A 26 -17.12 -4.03 16.20
C ASN A 26 -17.02 -2.67 15.49
N ALA A 27 -15.84 -2.31 14.98
CA ALA A 27 -15.63 -1.14 14.14
C ALA A 27 -15.49 -1.55 12.67
N TYR A 28 -15.75 -0.63 11.74
CA TYR A 28 -15.46 -0.88 10.32
C TYR A 28 -13.95 -0.89 10.08
N TRP A 29 -13.28 0.20 10.45
CA TRP A 29 -11.82 0.33 10.43
C TRP A 29 -11.30 0.48 11.86
N PRO A 30 -10.15 -0.11 12.22
CA PRO A 30 -9.26 -0.91 11.37
C PRO A 30 -9.60 -2.41 11.36
N ASP A 31 -10.70 -2.83 12.01
CA ASP A 31 -11.02 -4.24 12.23
C ASP A 31 -11.15 -5.07 10.94
N ASN A 32 -11.53 -4.43 9.82
CA ASN A 32 -11.74 -5.10 8.54
C ASN A 32 -10.62 -4.83 7.52
N GLY A 33 -9.61 -4.07 7.93
CA GLY A 33 -8.39 -3.81 7.18
C GLY A 33 -8.44 -2.64 6.18
N GLU A 34 -7.26 -2.34 5.65
CA GLU A 34 -7.00 -1.36 4.58
C GLU A 34 -5.69 -1.77 3.88
N ILE A 35 -5.67 -1.65 2.56
CA ILE A 35 -4.46 -1.95 1.76
C ILE A 35 -4.11 -0.70 0.95
N ASP A 36 -3.02 -0.07 1.33
CA ASP A 36 -2.45 1.08 0.64
C ASP A 36 -1.41 0.59 -0.36
N LEU A 37 -1.87 0.34 -1.59
CA LEU A 37 -1.00 -0.14 -2.66
C LEU A 37 0.04 0.92 -3.05
N MET A 38 -0.36 2.19 -3.09
CA MET A 38 0.53 3.30 -3.38
C MET A 38 0.05 4.55 -2.66
N GLU A 39 0.96 5.15 -1.92
CA GLU A 39 0.89 6.51 -1.43
C GLU A 39 2.16 7.26 -1.83
N GLN A 40 2.07 8.58 -1.89
CA GLN A 40 3.22 9.48 -1.92
C GLN A 40 2.92 10.70 -1.07
N VAL A 41 3.87 11.15 -0.25
CA VAL A 41 3.78 12.47 0.38
C VAL A 41 4.53 13.45 -0.50
N GLY A 42 3.87 14.45 -1.06
CA GLY A 42 4.47 15.37 -2.04
C GLY A 42 5.60 16.26 -1.52
N TYR A 43 5.89 16.22 -0.21
CA TYR A 43 7.16 16.71 0.37
C TYR A 43 8.37 15.88 -0.07
N GLU A 44 8.15 14.59 -0.34
CA GLU A 44 9.12 13.62 -0.80
C GLU A 44 8.63 13.00 -2.13
N PRO A 45 8.71 13.77 -3.24
CA PRO A 45 8.27 13.29 -4.55
C PRO A 45 9.09 12.07 -4.97
N ASN A 46 8.52 11.25 -5.86
CA ASN A 46 9.15 10.03 -6.38
C ASN A 46 9.36 8.91 -5.35
N THR A 47 8.96 9.07 -4.09
CA THR A 47 8.93 7.99 -3.11
C THR A 47 7.55 7.35 -3.09
N VAL A 48 7.48 6.07 -3.47
CA VAL A 48 6.26 5.27 -3.44
C VAL A 48 6.24 4.51 -2.12
N VAL A 49 5.19 4.72 -1.34
CA VAL A 49 4.97 4.08 -0.05
C VAL A 49 3.81 3.10 -0.17
N SER A 50 3.94 1.95 0.47
CA SER A 50 2.87 0.97 0.62
C SER A 50 2.68 0.65 2.10
N SER A 51 1.44 0.50 2.53
CA SER A 51 1.06 0.20 3.91
C SER A 51 -0.05 -0.84 3.97
N VAL A 52 -0.14 -1.56 5.09
CA VAL A 52 -1.26 -2.46 5.40
C VAL A 52 -1.78 -2.08 6.78
N HIS A 53 -3.08 -1.87 6.91
CA HIS A 53 -3.71 -1.66 8.21
C HIS A 53 -4.65 -2.81 8.55
N THR A 54 -4.61 -3.24 9.81
CA THR A 54 -5.46 -4.28 10.41
C THR A 54 -5.83 -3.88 11.83
N ALA A 55 -6.71 -4.65 12.46
CA ALA A 55 -7.08 -4.47 13.87
C ALA A 55 -5.84 -4.39 14.77
N ALA A 56 -4.88 -5.30 14.57
CA ALA A 56 -3.63 -5.36 15.33
C ALA A 56 -2.62 -4.29 14.92
N PHE A 57 -2.51 -4.01 13.61
CA PHE A 57 -1.45 -3.20 13.04
C PHE A 57 -2.02 -1.99 12.29
N ASN A 58 -1.98 -0.79 12.87
CA ASN A 58 -2.54 0.39 12.21
C ASN A 58 -1.89 1.70 12.69
N HIS A 59 -2.17 2.80 11.98
CA HIS A 59 -1.52 4.09 12.22
C HIS A 59 -1.88 4.72 13.58
N MET A 60 -3.05 4.41 14.14
CA MET A 60 -3.41 4.87 15.50
C MET A 60 -2.50 4.26 16.56
N LYS A 61 -1.92 3.08 16.27
CA LYS A 61 -0.95 2.38 17.10
C LYS A 61 0.50 2.59 16.65
N GLY A 62 0.72 3.17 15.48
CA GLY A 62 2.03 3.31 14.85
C GLY A 62 2.70 1.97 14.51
N SER A 63 1.91 0.92 14.29
CA SER A 63 2.40 -0.46 14.15
C SER A 63 2.12 -1.09 12.78
N GLN A 64 1.56 -0.33 11.84
CA GLN A 64 1.28 -0.79 10.48
C GLN A 64 2.58 -1.24 9.77
N PRO A 65 2.57 -2.37 9.04
CA PRO A 65 3.59 -2.67 8.06
C PRO A 65 3.60 -1.57 6.99
N THR A 66 4.71 -0.85 6.89
CA THR A 66 4.91 0.19 5.89
C THR A 66 6.33 0.07 5.32
N ASN A 67 6.46 0.26 4.01
CA ASN A 67 7.76 0.46 3.39
C ASN A 67 7.67 1.45 2.23
N GLY A 68 8.79 2.13 1.95
CA GLY A 68 8.91 3.10 0.86
C GLY A 68 10.08 2.76 -0.06
N VAL A 69 9.90 3.00 -1.36
CA VAL A 69 10.97 2.89 -2.35
C VAL A 69 11.02 4.13 -3.23
N HIS A 70 12.24 4.58 -3.53
CA HIS A 70 12.43 5.65 -4.48
C HIS A 70 12.31 5.13 -5.93
N VAL A 71 11.48 5.80 -6.71
CA VAL A 71 11.19 5.55 -8.12
C VAL A 71 11.41 6.85 -8.88
N SER A 72 12.60 7.01 -9.44
CA SER A 72 13.15 8.30 -9.92
C SER A 72 12.27 9.13 -10.85
N ASP A 73 11.32 8.52 -11.56
CA ASP A 73 10.45 9.14 -12.55
C ASP A 73 8.96 8.83 -12.31
N ALA A 74 8.55 8.49 -11.08
CA ALA A 74 7.14 8.24 -10.74
C ALA A 74 6.24 9.49 -10.89
N CYS A 75 6.80 10.68 -10.75
CA CYS A 75 6.10 11.94 -11.00
C CYS A 75 6.09 12.37 -12.48
N ASP A 76 7.02 11.84 -13.29
CA ASP A 76 7.22 12.27 -14.67
C ASP A 76 6.52 11.34 -15.67
N ASN A 77 6.45 10.05 -15.35
CA ASN A 77 5.92 9.01 -16.22
C ASN A 77 4.81 8.19 -15.56
N PHE A 78 3.95 7.60 -16.38
CA PHE A 78 3.01 6.60 -15.88
C PHE A 78 3.77 5.36 -15.41
N LYS A 79 3.41 4.89 -14.21
CA LYS A 79 3.88 3.63 -13.62
C LYS A 79 2.73 2.66 -13.45
N ILE A 80 3.07 1.38 -13.41
CA ILE A 80 2.16 0.31 -13.05
C ILE A 80 2.38 -0.04 -11.58
N TYR A 81 1.34 0.20 -10.77
CA TYR A 81 1.27 -0.20 -9.37
C TYR A 81 0.50 -1.51 -9.27
N THR A 82 1.13 -2.53 -8.67
CA THR A 82 0.64 -3.91 -8.74
C THR A 82 0.53 -4.51 -7.35
N LEU A 83 -0.66 -5.02 -7.01
CA LEU A 83 -0.88 -5.87 -5.85
C LEU A 83 -0.96 -7.33 -6.32
N LYS A 84 -0.14 -8.20 -5.73
CA LYS A 84 -0.41 -9.65 -5.69
C LYS A 84 -0.96 -9.97 -4.32
N TRP A 85 -2.19 -10.46 -4.28
CA TRP A 85 -2.86 -10.85 -3.05
C TRP A 85 -3.18 -12.35 -3.11
N THR A 86 -2.67 -13.08 -2.13
CA THR A 86 -3.02 -14.48 -1.87
C THR A 86 -3.50 -14.64 -0.43
N PRO A 87 -4.06 -15.81 -0.06
CA PRO A 87 -4.47 -16.07 1.33
C PRO A 87 -3.37 -15.97 2.39
N ASP A 88 -2.09 -15.99 1.97
CA ASP A 88 -0.94 -16.06 2.87
C ASP A 88 -0.03 -14.83 2.76
N LYS A 89 -0.20 -13.98 1.72
CA LYS A 89 0.67 -12.81 1.52
C LYS A 89 0.06 -11.72 0.66
N LEU A 90 0.51 -10.50 0.93
CA LEU A 90 0.38 -9.33 0.08
C LEU A 90 1.77 -8.96 -0.45
N GLU A 91 1.90 -8.78 -1.75
CA GLU A 91 3.12 -8.26 -2.37
C GLU A 91 2.78 -7.06 -3.26
N MET A 92 3.40 -5.93 -2.96
CA MET A 92 3.14 -4.66 -3.62
C MET A 92 4.37 -4.23 -4.44
N PHE A 93 4.13 -3.82 -5.67
CA PHE A 93 5.16 -3.47 -6.63
C PHE A 93 4.84 -2.17 -7.36
N VAL A 94 5.91 -1.55 -7.84
CA VAL A 94 5.87 -0.46 -8.81
C VAL A 94 6.85 -0.77 -9.94
N GLY A 95 6.42 -0.57 -11.18
CA GLY A 95 7.24 -0.82 -12.36
C GLY A 95 6.75 -0.10 -13.61
N GLY A 96 7.40 -0.38 -14.74
CA GLY A 96 7.03 0.10 -16.07
C GLY A 96 6.05 -0.82 -16.79
N GLU A 97 5.68 -0.45 -18.03
CA GLU A 97 4.83 -1.28 -18.89
C GLU A 97 5.47 -2.63 -19.23
N ASP A 98 6.77 -2.62 -19.53
CA ASP A 98 7.51 -3.84 -19.88
C ASP A 98 7.72 -4.77 -18.68
N ASN A 99 7.77 -4.20 -17.47
CA ASN A 99 7.93 -4.97 -16.23
C ASN A 99 7.17 -4.32 -15.06
N PRO A 100 5.92 -4.74 -14.80
CA PRO A 100 5.10 -4.21 -13.70
C PRO A 100 5.53 -4.68 -12.30
N PHE A 101 6.55 -5.54 -12.20
CA PHE A 101 7.07 -6.11 -10.96
C PHE A 101 8.50 -5.67 -10.65
N GLU A 102 9.00 -4.63 -11.35
CA GLU A 102 10.40 -4.18 -11.30
C GLU A 102 10.90 -3.88 -9.88
N LYS A 103 10.19 -3.04 -9.14
CA LYS A 103 10.53 -2.69 -7.76
C LYS A 103 9.47 -3.21 -6.82
N ARG A 104 9.90 -4.05 -5.88
CA ARG A 104 9.10 -4.47 -4.74
C ARG A 104 9.06 -3.35 -3.71
N VAL A 105 7.86 -2.91 -3.35
CA VAL A 105 7.64 -1.89 -2.32
C VAL A 105 7.47 -2.57 -0.96
N LEU A 106 6.48 -3.43 -0.80
CA LEU A 106 6.17 -4.10 0.47
C LEU A 106 5.84 -5.58 0.22
N ILE A 107 6.29 -6.45 1.12
CA ILE A 107 5.74 -7.79 1.30
C ILE A 107 5.25 -7.91 2.73
N TRP A 108 4.01 -8.35 2.87
CA TRP A 108 3.41 -8.68 4.15
C TRP A 108 2.94 -10.13 4.13
N GLU A 109 3.55 -10.97 4.96
CA GLU A 109 3.19 -12.38 5.09
C GLU A 109 2.27 -12.59 6.28
N LYS A 110 1.29 -13.49 6.13
CA LYS A 110 0.40 -13.89 7.20
C LYS A 110 1.10 -14.54 8.38
N GLY A 111 2.14 -15.32 8.11
CA GLY A 111 2.83 -16.11 9.13
C GLY A 111 1.84 -16.93 9.96
N THR A 112 1.91 -16.78 11.28
CA THR A 112 1.03 -17.44 12.25
C THR A 112 -0.07 -16.52 12.79
N HIS A 113 -0.24 -15.33 12.20
CA HIS A 113 -1.24 -14.37 12.66
C HIS A 113 -2.66 -14.94 12.50
N SER A 114 -3.50 -14.73 13.53
CA SER A 114 -4.94 -14.89 13.41
C SER A 114 -5.50 -13.86 12.43
N TRP A 115 -6.79 -13.96 12.11
CA TRP A 115 -7.43 -13.03 11.19
C TRP A 115 -7.35 -11.57 11.69
N GLU A 116 -7.21 -11.30 13.00
CA GLU A 116 -7.06 -9.92 13.52
C GLU A 116 -5.68 -9.29 13.21
N GLY A 117 -4.67 -10.14 13.01
CA GLY A 117 -3.29 -9.75 12.74
C GLY A 117 -2.92 -9.78 11.27
N TRP A 118 -3.81 -10.26 10.40
CA TRP A 118 -3.57 -10.38 8.97
C TRP A 118 -4.44 -9.46 8.14
#